data_AF-A0A401IT81-F1
#
_entry.id   AF-A0A401IT81-F1
#
_cell.length_a   1.000
_cell.length_b   1.000
_cell.length_c   1.000
_cell.angle_alpha   90.00
_cell.angle_beta   90.00
_cell.angle_gamma   90.00
#
_symmetry.space_group_name_H-M   'P 1'
#
loop_
_entity.id
_entity.type
_entity.pdbx_description
1 polymer ?
#
loop_
_entity_poly.entity_id
_entity_poly.type
_entity_poly.pdbx_seq_one_letter_code
_entity_poly.pdbx_strand_id
1 'polypeptide(L)'
;MADLRFARTEKMLQLAFLKLLEETPYHEISIAKLAQESLIDRTTFYAHYDNLAELAEELIRQELAPFHQALSTRQDLKQKQNFDNYSFFSQELLSHLLTDRQQITLLRELPLGSNSFDRQLRGIFTQTYAKILQVPASDFTVFLLDNLALSNLDFILKNGRAPAKKELQAALQKMEQFLN
;
A
#
# COMPACT_ATOMS: atom_id res chain seq x y z
N MET A 1 -24.57 15.80 -12.89
CA MET A 1 -25.54 14.84 -12.30
C MET A 1 -25.21 13.39 -12.65
N ALA A 2 -24.83 13.08 -13.90
CA ALA A 2 -24.36 11.74 -14.30
C ALA A 2 -23.07 11.32 -13.56
N ASP A 3 -22.13 12.25 -13.38
CA ASP A 3 -20.84 12.06 -12.70
C ASP A 3 -20.99 11.63 -11.22
N LEU A 4 -21.88 12.31 -10.47
CA LEU A 4 -22.19 11.96 -9.08
C LEU A 4 -22.79 10.55 -8.94
N ARG A 5 -23.59 10.11 -9.93
CA ARG A 5 -24.14 8.75 -9.93
C ARG A 5 -23.05 7.72 -10.19
N PHE A 6 -22.15 8.02 -11.14
CA PHE A 6 -21.00 7.16 -11.45
C PHE A 6 -20.11 6.96 -10.22
N ALA A 7 -19.64 8.04 -9.60
CA ALA A 7 -18.79 7.96 -8.40
C ALA A 7 -19.47 7.24 -7.21
N ARG A 8 -20.80 7.42 -7.06
CA ARG A 8 -21.55 6.71 -6.02
C ARG A 8 -21.59 5.19 -6.26
N THR A 9 -21.85 4.77 -7.50
CA THR A 9 -21.86 3.36 -7.88
C THR A 9 -20.48 2.73 -7.75
N GLU A 10 -19.44 3.44 -8.15
CA GLU A 10 -18.04 3.03 -7.98
C GLU A 10 -17.71 2.74 -6.52
N LYS A 11 -18.08 3.65 -5.61
CA LYS A 11 -17.91 3.46 -4.18
C LYS A 11 -18.70 2.27 -3.63
N MET A 12 -19.93 2.06 -4.12
CA MET A 12 -20.74 0.89 -3.72
C MET A 12 -20.07 -0.43 -4.14
N LEU A 13 -19.49 -0.48 -5.35
CA LEU A 13 -18.74 -1.64 -5.83
C LEU A 13 -17.50 -1.91 -4.99
N GLN A 14 -16.70 -0.89 -4.71
CA GLN A 14 -15.50 -0.99 -3.87
C GLN A 14 -15.82 -1.48 -2.46
N LEU A 15 -16.83 -0.89 -1.80
CA LEU A 15 -17.24 -1.29 -0.46
C LEU A 15 -17.78 -2.73 -0.42
N ALA A 16 -18.60 -3.12 -1.39
CA ALA A 16 -19.12 -4.49 -1.48
C ALA A 16 -18.00 -5.51 -1.74
N PHE A 17 -17.01 -5.15 -2.56
CA PHE A 17 -15.87 -6.02 -2.83
C PHE A 17 -14.99 -6.21 -1.60
N LEU A 18 -14.66 -5.13 -0.86
CA LEU A 18 -13.92 -5.22 0.39
C LEU A 18 -14.66 -6.08 1.43
N LYS A 19 -15.97 -5.88 1.58
CA LYS A 19 -16.80 -6.72 2.46
C LYS A 19 -16.76 -8.19 2.05
N LEU A 20 -16.82 -8.49 0.75
CA LEU A 20 -16.70 -9.87 0.27
C LEU A 20 -15.33 -10.47 0.56
N LEU A 21 -14.25 -9.70 0.47
CA LEU A 21 -12.90 -10.17 0.81
C LEU A 21 -12.73 -10.55 2.28
N GLU A 22 -13.52 -9.96 3.20
CA GLU A 22 -13.51 -10.33 4.62
C GLU A 22 -14.06 -11.75 4.86
N GLU A 23 -14.98 -12.20 4.02
CA GLU A 23 -15.75 -13.43 4.24
C GLU A 23 -15.48 -14.52 3.20
N THR A 24 -14.94 -14.16 2.03
CA THR A 24 -14.84 -15.02 0.85
C THR A 24 -13.43 -14.94 0.25
N PRO A 25 -12.75 -16.08 0.01
CA PRO A 25 -11.49 -16.10 -0.73
C PRO A 25 -11.65 -15.45 -2.11
N TYR A 26 -10.67 -14.63 -2.53
CA TYR A 26 -10.73 -13.86 -3.78
C TYR A 26 -11.14 -14.70 -5.01
N HIS A 27 -10.61 -15.92 -5.14
CA HIS A 27 -10.89 -16.80 -6.29
C HIS A 27 -12.33 -17.35 -6.33
N GLU A 28 -13.08 -17.25 -5.24
CA GLU A 28 -14.50 -17.63 -5.16
C GLU A 28 -15.43 -16.43 -5.37
N ILE A 29 -14.90 -15.20 -5.39
CA ILE A 29 -15.68 -14.00 -5.68
C ILE A 29 -15.97 -13.97 -7.18
N SER A 30 -17.25 -13.86 -7.53
CA SER A 30 -17.69 -13.67 -8.92
C SER A 30 -18.33 -12.29 -9.08
N ILE A 31 -18.34 -11.79 -10.33
CA ILE A 31 -19.04 -10.54 -10.67
C ILE A 31 -20.53 -10.63 -10.31
N ALA A 32 -21.14 -11.81 -10.41
CA ALA A 32 -22.54 -12.02 -10.00
C ALA A 32 -22.73 -11.84 -8.49
N LYS A 33 -21.84 -12.44 -7.67
CA LYS A 33 -21.85 -12.28 -6.21
C LYS A 33 -21.63 -10.82 -5.81
N LEU A 34 -20.68 -10.15 -6.45
CA LEU A 34 -20.39 -8.74 -6.20
C LEU A 34 -21.57 -7.82 -6.61
N ALA A 35 -22.17 -8.06 -7.76
CA ALA A 35 -23.34 -7.30 -8.24
C ALA A 35 -24.53 -7.45 -7.28
N GLN A 36 -24.76 -8.67 -6.78
CA GLN A 36 -25.78 -8.93 -5.76
C GLN A 36 -25.48 -8.19 -4.44
N GLU A 37 -24.24 -8.28 -3.95
CA GLU A 37 -23.83 -7.62 -2.69
C GLU A 37 -23.91 -6.09 -2.78
N SER A 38 -23.59 -5.52 -3.93
CA SER A 38 -23.65 -4.08 -4.19
C SER A 38 -25.03 -3.57 -4.61
N LEU A 39 -26.03 -4.45 -4.77
CA LEU A 39 -27.37 -4.12 -5.26
C LEU A 39 -27.37 -3.42 -6.62
N ILE A 40 -26.51 -3.88 -7.54
CA ILE A 40 -26.44 -3.38 -8.92
C ILE A 40 -26.57 -4.51 -9.94
N ASP A 41 -26.83 -4.15 -11.20
CA ASP A 41 -26.78 -5.10 -12.30
C ASP A 41 -25.35 -5.36 -12.79
N ARG A 42 -25.10 -6.56 -13.35
CA ARG A 42 -23.81 -6.93 -13.96
C ARG A 42 -23.41 -5.98 -15.09
N THR A 43 -24.37 -5.50 -15.87
CA THR A 43 -24.14 -4.49 -16.92
C THR A 43 -23.63 -3.19 -16.34
N THR A 44 -24.09 -2.81 -15.15
CA THR A 44 -23.59 -1.65 -14.41
C THR A 44 -22.16 -1.90 -13.94
N PHE A 45 -21.82 -3.08 -13.41
CA PHE A 45 -20.43 -3.42 -13.08
C PHE A 45 -19.49 -3.20 -14.27
N TYR A 46 -19.85 -3.73 -15.46
CA TYR A 46 -19.03 -3.59 -16.66
C TYR A 46 -18.96 -2.16 -17.23
N ALA A 47 -19.79 -1.23 -16.75
CA ALA A 47 -19.63 0.19 -17.06
C ALA A 47 -18.53 0.86 -16.23
N HIS A 48 -18.06 0.21 -15.16
CA HIS A 48 -17.01 0.71 -14.25
C HIS A 48 -15.72 -0.10 -14.34
N TYR A 49 -15.80 -1.43 -14.49
CA TYR A 49 -14.65 -2.33 -14.50
C TYR A 49 -14.86 -3.49 -15.46
N ASP A 50 -13.84 -3.86 -16.22
CA ASP A 50 -13.83 -5.00 -17.13
C ASP A 50 -13.87 -6.34 -16.35
N ASN A 51 -13.21 -6.38 -15.20
CA ASN A 51 -13.10 -7.59 -14.37
C ASN A 51 -12.76 -7.25 -12.91
N LEU A 52 -12.76 -8.28 -12.04
CA LEU A 52 -12.47 -8.13 -10.61
C LEU A 52 -11.02 -7.70 -10.32
N ALA A 53 -10.06 -8.03 -11.20
CA ALA A 53 -8.67 -7.63 -11.02
C ALA A 53 -8.52 -6.12 -11.22
N GLU A 54 -9.22 -5.52 -12.19
CA GLU A 54 -9.20 -4.07 -12.40
C GLU A 54 -9.77 -3.31 -11.18
N LEU A 55 -10.89 -3.78 -10.61
CA LEU A 55 -11.43 -3.21 -9.37
C LEU A 55 -10.44 -3.33 -8.20
N ALA A 56 -9.76 -4.47 -8.08
CA ALA A 56 -8.76 -4.67 -7.04
C ALA A 56 -7.52 -3.77 -7.23
N GLU A 57 -7.06 -3.60 -8.47
CA GLU A 57 -5.95 -2.72 -8.82
C GLU A 57 -6.29 -1.25 -8.56
N GLU A 58 -7.53 -0.83 -8.80
CA GLU A 58 -8.03 0.50 -8.42
C GLU A 58 -7.91 0.74 -6.91
N LEU A 59 -8.41 -0.20 -6.10
CA LEU A 59 -8.31 -0.13 -4.64
C LEU A 59 -6.86 -0.07 -4.16
N ILE A 60 -5.99 -0.92 -4.72
CA ILE A 60 -4.55 -0.87 -4.41
C ILE A 60 -3.97 0.49 -4.77
N ARG A 61 -4.31 1.06 -5.93
CA ARG A 61 -3.81 2.38 -6.35
C ARG A 61 -4.22 3.48 -5.37
N GLN A 62 -5.47 3.43 -4.89
CA GLN A 62 -5.98 4.36 -3.88
C GLN A 62 -5.23 4.23 -2.56
N GLU A 63 -4.98 3.00 -2.08
CA GLU A 63 -4.20 2.75 -0.86
C GLU A 63 -2.71 3.12 -0.98
N LEU A 64 -2.15 3.08 -2.20
CA LEU A 64 -0.76 3.47 -2.43
C LEU A 64 -0.58 4.98 -2.61
N ALA A 65 -1.65 5.73 -2.85
CA ALA A 65 -1.58 7.18 -3.05
C ALA A 65 -0.96 7.94 -1.86
N PRO A 66 -1.28 7.62 -0.58
CA PRO A 66 -0.64 8.26 0.57
C PRO A 66 0.87 7.99 0.66
N PHE A 67 1.34 6.82 0.21
CA PHE A 67 2.78 6.52 0.16
C PHE A 67 3.48 7.41 -0.87
N HIS A 68 2.91 7.55 -2.07
CA HIS A 68 3.40 8.46 -3.09
C HIS A 68 3.47 9.91 -2.58
N GLN A 69 2.43 10.38 -1.88
CA GLN A 69 2.37 11.73 -1.34
C GLN A 69 3.41 11.96 -0.24
N ALA A 70 3.50 11.03 0.72
CA ALA A 70 4.46 11.10 1.82
C ALA A 70 5.91 11.13 1.31
N LEU A 71 6.18 10.40 0.23
CA LEU A 71 7.49 10.34 -0.41
C LEU A 71 7.83 11.53 -1.28
N SER A 72 6.88 11.99 -2.09
CA SER A 72 7.11 13.09 -3.03
C SER A 72 7.34 14.40 -2.27
N THR A 73 6.52 14.69 -1.25
CA THR A 73 6.63 15.91 -0.42
C THR A 73 8.00 16.03 0.27
N ARG A 74 8.65 14.90 0.56
CA ARG A 74 9.94 14.85 1.25
C ARG A 74 11.15 14.89 0.31
N GLN A 75 10.96 14.61 -0.98
CA GLN A 75 12.01 14.82 -1.99
C GLN A 75 12.32 16.32 -2.18
N ASP A 76 11.31 17.18 -2.02
CA ASP A 76 11.47 18.64 -2.07
C ASP A 76 12.17 19.20 -0.82
N LEU A 77 12.15 18.48 0.29
CA LEU A 77 12.77 18.87 1.56
C LEU A 77 14.26 18.52 1.66
N LYS A 78 14.89 17.99 0.60
CA LYS A 78 16.35 17.77 0.49
C LYS A 78 17.20 19.04 0.71
N GLN A 79 16.60 20.23 0.85
CA GLN A 79 17.30 21.46 1.25
C GLN A 79 17.50 21.63 2.77
N LYS A 80 16.89 20.81 3.64
CA LYS A 80 17.15 20.88 5.09
C LYS A 80 18.09 19.75 5.50
N GLN A 81 19.26 20.12 6.03
CA GLN A 81 20.46 19.31 6.33
C GLN A 81 20.29 18.11 7.29
N ASN A 82 19.08 17.66 7.61
CA ASN A 82 18.80 16.57 8.55
C ASN A 82 17.70 15.65 8.00
N PHE A 83 17.89 15.08 6.81
CA PHE A 83 17.01 14.02 6.33
C PHE A 83 17.25 12.75 7.16
N ASP A 84 16.39 12.52 8.15
CA ASP A 84 16.34 11.26 8.85
C ASP A 84 15.53 10.28 8.00
N ASN A 85 16.21 9.35 7.31
CA ASN A 85 15.61 8.30 6.47
C ASN A 85 14.48 7.53 7.20
N TYR A 86 14.51 7.54 8.54
CA TYR A 86 13.49 6.90 9.37
C TYR A 86 12.15 7.65 9.41
N SER A 87 12.13 8.92 8.99
CA SER A 87 10.94 9.77 9.09
C SER A 87 9.90 9.50 8.00
N PHE A 88 10.12 8.53 7.11
CA PHE A 88 9.20 8.16 6.02
C PHE A 88 7.74 8.00 6.49
N PHE A 89 7.55 7.35 7.64
CA PHE A 89 6.27 7.22 8.31
C PHE A 89 5.88 8.53 9.00
N SER A 90 5.56 9.53 8.17
CA SER A 90 4.92 10.77 8.59
C SER A 90 3.70 10.50 9.46
N GLN A 91 3.29 11.48 10.27
CA GLN A 91 2.10 11.33 11.09
C GLN A 91 0.88 11.04 10.21
N GLU A 92 0.78 11.69 9.06
CA GLU A 92 -0.29 11.51 8.08
C GLU A 92 -0.31 10.09 7.52
N LEU A 93 0.85 9.56 7.09
CA LEU A 93 0.95 8.19 6.59
C LEU A 93 0.64 7.18 7.69
N LEU A 94 1.12 7.40 8.92
CA LEU A 94 0.80 6.53 10.05
C LEU A 94 -0.68 6.54 10.38
N SER A 95 -1.32 7.71 10.37
CA SER A 95 -2.77 7.80 10.56
C SER A 95 -3.52 6.98 9.52
N HIS A 96 -3.19 7.10 8.23
CA HIS A 96 -3.78 6.28 7.18
C HIS A 96 -3.53 4.78 7.39
N LEU A 97 -2.28 4.37 7.64
CA LEU A 97 -1.92 2.96 7.87
C LEU A 97 -2.68 2.32 9.04
N LEU A 98 -2.99 3.10 10.07
CA LEU A 98 -3.70 2.63 11.25
C LEU A 98 -5.23 2.65 11.05
N THR A 99 -5.76 3.66 10.36
CA THR A 99 -7.20 3.78 10.05
C THR A 99 -7.63 2.70 9.05
N ASP A 100 -6.86 2.49 7.98
CA ASP A 100 -7.23 1.60 6.86
C ASP A 100 -6.55 0.22 6.97
N ARG A 101 -5.99 -0.10 8.14
CA ARG A 101 -5.21 -1.32 8.40
C ARG A 101 -5.86 -2.61 7.86
N GLN A 102 -7.16 -2.78 8.08
CA GLN A 102 -7.88 -3.98 7.65
C GLN A 102 -7.94 -4.06 6.13
N GLN A 103 -8.32 -2.96 5.47
CA GLN A 103 -8.35 -2.86 4.00
C GLN A 103 -6.96 -3.12 3.40
N ILE A 104 -5.92 -2.49 3.94
CA ILE A 104 -4.53 -2.74 3.51
C ILE A 104 -4.19 -4.23 3.64
N THR A 105 -4.58 -4.88 4.75
CA THR A 105 -4.31 -6.31 4.96
C THR A 105 -5.00 -7.17 3.90
N LEU A 106 -6.28 -6.94 3.63
CA LEU A 106 -7.03 -7.67 2.59
C LEU A 106 -6.40 -7.50 1.20
N LEU A 107 -6.03 -6.28 0.84
CA LEU A 107 -5.46 -5.98 -0.48
C LEU A 107 -4.05 -6.57 -0.66
N ARG A 108 -3.28 -6.71 0.42
CA ARG A 108 -1.96 -7.38 0.40
C ARG A 108 -2.04 -8.87 0.10
N GLU A 109 -3.14 -9.52 0.45
CA GLU A 109 -3.36 -10.95 0.23
C GLU A 109 -3.82 -11.28 -1.19
N LEU A 110 -4.15 -10.27 -2.01
CA LEU A 110 -4.66 -10.50 -3.36
C LEU A 110 -3.58 -11.07 -4.30
N PRO A 111 -3.87 -12.16 -5.03
CA PRO A 111 -2.91 -12.86 -5.88
C PRO A 111 -2.76 -12.20 -7.27
N LEU A 112 -2.40 -10.91 -7.32
CA LEU A 112 -2.32 -10.10 -8.55
C LEU A 112 -0.94 -10.10 -9.22
N GLY A 113 -0.02 -10.97 -8.80
CA GLY A 113 1.27 -11.15 -9.46
C GLY A 113 2.11 -9.87 -9.51
N SER A 114 2.31 -9.28 -10.70
CA SER A 114 3.02 -8.00 -10.88
C SER A 114 2.33 -6.81 -10.24
N ASN A 115 1.01 -6.89 -10.13
CA ASN A 115 0.16 -5.80 -9.70
C ASN A 115 -0.25 -5.94 -8.23
N SER A 116 0.37 -6.85 -7.47
CA SER A 116 0.10 -6.98 -6.03
C SER A 116 0.56 -5.74 -5.26
N PHE A 117 -0.13 -5.46 -4.15
CA PHE A 117 0.16 -4.32 -3.28
C PHE A 117 1.65 -4.25 -2.91
N ASP A 118 2.21 -5.34 -2.37
CA ASP A 118 3.60 -5.38 -1.90
C ASP A 118 4.61 -5.15 -3.02
N ARG A 119 4.31 -5.63 -4.24
CA ARG A 119 5.21 -5.44 -5.39
C ARG A 119 5.17 -4.00 -5.88
N GLN A 120 3.99 -3.40 -5.98
CA GLN A 120 3.84 -1.99 -6.34
C GLN A 120 4.50 -1.09 -5.29
N LEU A 121 4.23 -1.34 -3.99
CA LEU A 121 4.84 -0.59 -2.90
C LEU A 121 6.37 -0.72 -2.87
N ARG A 122 6.90 -1.92 -3.11
CA ARG A 122 8.36 -2.11 -3.28
C ARG A 122 8.88 -1.22 -4.40
N GLY A 123 8.22 -1.18 -5.56
CA GLY A 123 8.60 -0.30 -6.66
C GLY A 123 8.67 1.18 -6.28
N ILE A 124 7.71 1.65 -5.48
CA ILE A 124 7.70 3.01 -4.92
C ILE A 124 8.95 3.26 -4.05
N PHE A 125 9.27 2.32 -3.15
CA PHE A 125 10.46 2.40 -2.30
C PHE A 125 11.76 2.35 -3.10
N THR A 126 11.89 1.40 -4.03
CA THR A 126 13.08 1.22 -4.87
C THR A 126 13.40 2.52 -5.63
N GLN A 127 12.41 3.10 -6.30
CA GLN A 127 12.57 4.37 -7.04
C GLN A 127 12.98 5.51 -6.11
N THR A 128 12.38 5.57 -4.92
CA THR A 128 12.68 6.60 -3.93
C THR A 128 14.11 6.46 -3.40
N TYR A 129 14.51 5.30 -2.92
CA TYR A 129 15.83 5.10 -2.32
C TYR A 129 16.95 5.24 -3.35
N ALA A 130 16.78 4.70 -4.56
CA ALA A 130 17.73 4.90 -5.65
C ALA A 130 17.96 6.40 -5.93
N LYS A 131 16.88 7.18 -6.01
CA LYS A 131 16.94 8.65 -6.21
C LYS A 131 17.52 9.39 -5.00
N ILE A 132 17.28 8.93 -3.78
CA ILE A 132 17.83 9.55 -2.57
C ILE A 132 19.34 9.34 -2.49
N LEU A 133 19.77 8.09 -2.67
CA LEU A 133 21.16 7.66 -2.56
C LEU A 133 22.01 7.94 -3.80
N GLN A 134 21.37 8.28 -4.93
CA GLN A 134 22.03 8.49 -6.22
C GLN A 134 22.79 7.24 -6.70
N VAL A 135 22.18 6.07 -6.48
CA VAL A 135 22.70 4.77 -6.91
C VAL A 135 21.68 4.08 -7.83
N PRO A 136 22.10 3.11 -8.66
CA PRO A 136 21.17 2.32 -9.45
C PRO A 136 20.12 1.62 -8.58
N ALA A 137 18.92 1.39 -9.10
CA ALA A 137 17.88 0.60 -8.44
C ALA A 137 18.33 -0.85 -8.12
N SER A 138 19.35 -1.34 -8.81
CA SER A 138 19.97 -2.65 -8.57
C SER A 138 21.03 -2.64 -7.46
N ASP A 139 21.30 -1.52 -6.81
CA ASP A 139 22.26 -1.44 -5.71
C ASP A 139 21.78 -2.28 -4.51
N PHE A 140 22.66 -3.09 -3.93
CA PHE A 140 22.33 -3.95 -2.79
C PHE A 140 21.77 -3.16 -1.60
N THR A 141 22.24 -1.94 -1.37
CA THR A 141 21.73 -1.05 -0.33
C THR A 141 20.26 -0.72 -0.54
N VAL A 142 19.82 -0.53 -1.79
CA VAL A 142 18.40 -0.29 -2.12
C VAL A 142 17.57 -1.52 -1.77
N PHE A 143 18.02 -2.72 -2.10
CA PHE A 143 17.33 -3.95 -1.71
C PHE A 143 17.19 -4.09 -0.19
N LEU A 144 18.24 -3.79 0.57
CA LEU A 144 18.18 -3.82 2.04
C LEU A 144 17.20 -2.79 2.60
N LEU A 145 17.19 -1.57 2.06
CA LEU A 145 16.26 -0.52 2.48
C LEU A 145 14.81 -0.83 2.12
N ASP A 146 14.55 -1.42 0.95
CA ASP A 146 13.21 -1.89 0.57
C ASP A 146 12.71 -2.96 1.54
N ASN A 147 13.56 -3.93 1.90
CA ASN A 147 13.21 -4.96 2.87
C ASN A 147 12.96 -4.38 4.26
N LEU A 148 13.77 -3.41 4.70
CA LEU A 148 13.54 -2.69 5.95
C LEU A 148 12.23 -1.91 5.93
N ALA A 149 11.91 -1.22 4.83
CA ALA A 149 10.70 -0.43 4.69
C ALA A 149 9.43 -1.29 4.73
N LEU A 150 9.44 -2.42 4.03
CA LEU A 150 8.34 -3.39 4.07
C LEU A 150 8.23 -4.06 5.45
N SER A 151 9.35 -4.40 6.09
CA SER A 151 9.34 -4.95 7.46
C SER A 151 8.75 -3.96 8.47
N ASN A 152 9.02 -2.66 8.30
CA ASN A 152 8.41 -1.63 9.12
C ASN A 152 6.90 -1.50 8.88
N LEU A 153 6.45 -1.60 7.62
CA LEU A 153 5.02 -1.66 7.31
C LEU A 153 4.37 -2.86 8.02
N ASP A 154 4.96 -4.05 7.91
CA ASP A 154 4.49 -5.25 8.60
C ASP A 154 4.40 -5.03 10.12
N PHE A 155 5.44 -4.44 10.70
CA PHE A 155 5.46 -4.10 12.11
C PHE A 155 4.32 -3.14 12.48
N ILE A 156 4.10 -2.09 11.68
CA ILE A 156 3.06 -1.09 11.93
C ILE A 156 1.68 -1.72 11.90
N LEU A 157 1.37 -2.47 10.84
CA LEU A 157 0.07 -3.12 10.70
C LEU A 157 -0.16 -4.12 11.85
N LYS A 158 0.85 -4.93 12.19
CA LYS A 158 0.74 -5.93 13.26
C LYS A 158 0.63 -5.33 14.67
N ASN A 159 1.39 -4.28 14.96
CA ASN A 159 1.52 -3.76 16.34
C ASN A 159 0.73 -2.47 16.58
N GLY A 160 0.12 -1.88 15.56
CA GLY A 160 -0.65 -0.64 15.68
C GLY A 160 0.20 0.59 16.01
N ARG A 161 1.51 0.55 15.76
CA ARG A 161 2.44 1.68 15.98
C ARG A 161 3.66 1.58 15.09
N ALA A 162 4.28 2.72 14.79
CA ALA A 162 5.64 2.74 14.25
C ALA A 162 6.65 2.23 15.28
N PRO A 163 7.73 1.55 14.86
CA PRO A 163 8.88 1.38 15.74
C PRO A 163 9.48 2.77 16.04
N ALA A 164 10.02 2.97 17.23
CA ALA A 164 10.74 4.20 17.55
C ALA A 164 12.11 4.21 16.88
N LYS A 165 12.66 5.39 16.58
CA LYS A 165 14.01 5.52 16.00
C LYS A 165 15.08 4.78 16.82
N LYS A 166 14.98 4.85 18.15
CA LYS A 166 15.88 4.14 19.07
C LYS A 166 15.74 2.62 18.97
N GLU A 167 14.52 2.10 18.76
CA GLU A 167 14.29 0.66 18.54
C GLU A 167 14.96 0.20 17.24
N LEU A 168 14.82 0.98 16.16
CA LEU A 168 15.50 0.66 14.90
C LEU A 168 17.02 0.69 15.06
N GLN A 169 17.58 1.74 15.66
CA GLN A 169 19.03 1.88 15.86
C GLN A 169 19.59 0.70 16.66
N ALA A 170 18.91 0.31 17.74
CA ALA A 170 19.29 -0.85 18.53
C ALA A 170 19.18 -2.16 17.73
N ALA A 171 18.17 -2.30 16.86
CA ALA A 171 18.04 -3.47 16.00
C ALA A 171 19.17 -3.57 14.96
N LEU A 172 19.54 -2.46 14.32
CA LEU A 172 20.65 -2.42 13.37
C LEU A 172 21.99 -2.76 14.03
N GLN A 173 22.25 -2.26 15.23
CA GLN A 173 23.45 -2.62 16.01
C GLN A 173 23.49 -4.12 16.35
N LYS A 174 22.34 -4.71 16.70
CA LYS A 174 22.26 -6.17 16.93
C LYS A 174 22.51 -6.96 15.65
N MET A 175 22.03 -6.50 14.50
CA MET A 175 22.31 -7.13 13.21
C MET A 175 23.80 -7.06 12.87
N GLU A 176 24.44 -5.91 13.07
CA GLU A 176 25.88 -5.75 12.91
C GLU A 176 26.66 -6.71 13.80
N GLN A 177 26.30 -6.81 15.08
CA GLN A 177 26.91 -7.76 16.01
C GLN A 177 26.71 -9.23 15.63
N PHE A 178 25.57 -9.58 15.03
CA PHE A 178 25.29 -10.94 14.57
C PHE A 178 26.10 -11.33 13.32
N LEU A 179 26.49 -10.35 12.51
CA LEU A 179 27.26 -10.57 11.29
C LEU A 179 28.79 -10.62 11.52
N ASN A 180 29.25 -10.17 12.69
CA ASN A 180 30.65 -10.20 13.12
C ASN A 180 30.98 -11.47 13.90
#